data_AF-A0A812MDE4-F1
#
_entry.id   AF-A0A812MDE4-F1
#
_cell.length_a   1.000
_cell.length_b   1.000
_cell.length_c   1.000
_cell.angle_alpha   90.00
_cell.angle_beta   90.00
_cell.angle_gamma   90.00
#
_symmetry.space_group_name_H-M   'P 1'
#
loop_
_entity.id
_entity.type
_entity.pdbx_description
1 polymer ?
#
loop_
_entity_poly.entity_id
_entity_poly.type
_entity_poly.pdbx_seq_one_letter_code
_entity_poly.pdbx_strand_id
1 'polypeptide(L)'
;MDSRSTIQAHWNREPNSRIVFLSYQWLSWHRHGPNATQFEAMRQAVARYAESMELTVSEVYVWLDVLSIPQHHKGVQLLAVNSLYTYASSADALLIVAPDSVHAETGQVANLQTYKSRVWTRMEQIAHLTAHDLGSMLISSETGLEPVTEQWVRDVVRLFDGEMTCCRLNHHGKDICDKETLVVPLLGVWFVLRSWMDQKPTGEDNLEAPKGAQLVYRLMRDQMDTVFPPTFQFNTKAGIEERELFGSLIEHLESHLQVLMSDSDMALRTEEVLRPHGASLRSCVSNEHEEDADVIQM
;
A
#
# COMPACT_ATOMS: atom_id res chain seq x y z
N MET A 1 -23.55 24.94 25.32
CA MET A 1 -22.19 24.41 25.20
C MET A 1 -22.24 23.33 24.14
N ASP A 2 -21.81 23.69 22.93
CA ASP A 2 -22.00 22.90 21.72
C ASP A 2 -20.89 21.84 21.60
N SER A 3 -21.25 20.57 21.80
CA SER A 3 -20.36 19.42 21.72
C SER A 3 -19.82 19.15 20.31
N ARG A 4 -20.29 19.88 19.29
CA ARG A 4 -19.75 19.80 17.93
C ARG A 4 -18.47 20.62 17.76
N SER A 5 -18.26 21.66 18.57
CA SER A 5 -17.04 22.48 18.50
C SER A 5 -15.77 21.80 19.05
N THR A 6 -15.93 20.77 19.88
CA THR A 6 -14.80 20.06 20.52
C THR A 6 -14.27 18.88 19.68
N ILE A 7 -15.04 18.40 18.69
CA ILE A 7 -14.58 17.35 17.75
C ILE A 7 -13.79 17.97 16.57
N GLN A 8 -13.74 19.30 16.47
CA GLN A 8 -12.98 20.04 15.45
C GLN A 8 -11.47 20.19 15.78
N ALA A 9 -10.98 19.53 16.84
CA ALA A 9 -9.57 19.57 17.22
C ALA A 9 -8.85 18.27 16.81
N HIS A 10 -7.78 18.43 16.03
CA HIS A 10 -6.73 17.43 15.69
C HIS A 10 -6.80 16.63 14.38
N TRP A 11 -7.21 17.24 13.28
CA TRP A 11 -6.69 16.84 11.94
C TRP A 11 -6.26 18.03 11.09
N ASN A 12 -5.77 19.11 11.73
CA ASN A 12 -5.00 20.13 11.03
C ASN A 12 -3.61 19.57 10.73
N ARG A 13 -3.52 18.72 9.70
CA ARG A 13 -2.26 18.46 9.01
C ARG A 13 -1.74 19.84 8.59
N GLU A 14 -0.54 20.22 9.02
CA GLU A 14 0.09 21.43 8.50
C GLU A 14 0.00 21.38 6.97
N PRO A 15 -0.45 22.45 6.28
CA PRO A 15 -0.89 22.38 4.88
C PRO A 15 0.13 21.78 3.91
N ASN A 16 1.40 21.73 4.29
CA ASN A 16 2.50 21.22 3.47
C ASN A 16 3.19 19.96 4.03
N SER A 17 2.72 19.40 5.13
CA SER A 17 3.34 18.20 5.70
C SER A 17 3.13 16.97 4.83
N ARG A 18 4.02 15.98 4.91
CA ARG A 18 4.03 14.74 4.09
C ARG A 18 4.02 13.49 4.96
N ILE A 19 3.33 12.44 4.50
CA ILE A 19 3.39 11.10 5.10
C ILE A 19 4.29 10.24 4.22
N VAL A 20 5.34 9.71 4.81
CA VAL A 20 6.30 8.84 4.14
C VAL A 20 6.19 7.42 4.69
N PHE A 21 5.99 6.44 3.82
CA PHE A 21 6.10 5.03 4.15
C PHE A 21 7.57 4.59 4.04
N LEU A 22 8.16 4.15 5.15
CA LEU A 22 9.50 3.54 5.13
C LEU A 22 9.39 2.03 4.93
N SER A 23 9.69 1.56 3.72
CA SER A 23 9.68 0.14 3.40
C SER A 23 11.10 -0.44 3.53
N TYR A 24 11.22 -1.53 4.29
CA TYR A 24 12.48 -2.19 4.60
C TYR A 24 12.25 -3.68 4.86
N GLN A 25 13.33 -4.48 4.83
CA GLN A 25 13.25 -5.89 5.18
C GLN A 25 13.60 -6.11 6.66
N TRP A 26 12.81 -6.95 7.33
CA TRP A 26 13.12 -7.36 8.70
C TRP A 26 14.34 -8.29 8.73
N LEU A 27 15.30 -7.99 9.62
CA LEU A 27 16.58 -8.69 9.72
C LEU A 27 16.73 -9.55 10.99
N SER A 28 15.64 -9.79 11.71
CA SER A 28 15.63 -10.72 12.83
C SER A 28 14.26 -11.37 13.00
N TRP A 29 14.24 -12.60 13.51
CA TRP A 29 13.01 -13.28 13.93
C TRP A 29 12.62 -12.97 15.37
N HIS A 30 13.57 -12.52 16.18
CA HIS A 30 13.42 -12.34 17.62
C HIS A 30 13.44 -10.88 18.05
N ARG A 31 13.98 -10.01 17.21
CA ARG A 31 14.02 -8.56 17.44
C ARG A 31 13.18 -7.89 16.38
N HIS A 32 12.26 -7.06 16.83
CA HIS A 32 11.57 -6.12 15.97
C HIS A 32 12.61 -5.18 15.34
N GLY A 33 12.55 -5.04 14.01
CA GLY A 33 13.41 -4.11 13.28
C GLY A 33 12.96 -2.66 13.46
N PRO A 34 13.59 -1.69 12.79
CA PRO A 34 14.86 -1.81 12.06
C PRO A 34 16.06 -2.09 12.98
N ASN A 35 17.18 -2.58 12.43
CA ASN A 35 18.46 -2.59 13.17
C ASN A 35 19.15 -1.20 13.14
N ALA A 36 20.29 -1.05 13.81
CA ALA A 36 21.00 0.23 13.88
C ALA A 36 21.38 0.81 12.50
N THR A 37 21.89 -0.04 11.58
CA THR A 37 22.26 0.38 10.22
C THR A 37 21.05 0.83 9.42
N GLN A 38 19.95 0.08 9.47
CA GLN A 38 18.70 0.43 8.82
C GLN A 38 18.10 1.71 9.41
N PHE A 39 18.13 1.87 10.73
CA PHE A 39 17.61 3.05 11.40
C PHE A 39 18.36 4.33 11.00
N GLU A 40 19.69 4.26 10.92
CA GLU A 40 20.48 5.40 10.45
C GLU A 40 20.19 5.71 8.97
N ALA A 41 20.10 4.70 8.12
CA ALA A 41 19.72 4.88 6.71
C ALA A 41 18.31 5.49 6.58
N MET A 42 17.35 5.09 7.42
CA MET A 42 16.00 5.66 7.46
C MET A 42 16.03 7.15 7.83
N ARG A 43 16.81 7.54 8.84
CA ARG A 43 16.96 8.95 9.22
C ARG A 43 17.50 9.80 8.07
N GLN A 44 18.52 9.30 7.38
CA GLN A 44 19.11 9.98 6.23
C GLN A 44 18.12 10.06 5.06
N ALA A 45 17.39 8.99 4.78
CA ALA A 45 16.37 8.97 3.73
C ALA A 45 15.27 10.01 3.98
N VAL A 46 14.74 10.10 5.21
CA VAL A 46 13.74 11.10 5.58
C VAL A 46 14.28 12.52 5.48
N ALA A 47 15.51 12.77 5.94
CA ALA A 47 16.14 14.08 5.83
C ALA A 47 16.31 14.54 4.37
N ARG A 48 16.77 13.64 3.50
CA ARG A 48 16.93 13.91 2.06
C ARG A 48 15.60 14.11 1.36
N TYR A 49 14.57 13.33 1.73
CA TYR A 49 13.23 13.51 1.20
C TYR A 49 12.68 14.89 1.58
N ALA A 50 12.79 15.28 2.85
CA ALA A 50 12.39 16.59 3.32
C ALA A 50 13.08 17.71 2.53
N GLU A 51 14.41 17.64 2.38
CA GLU A 51 15.18 18.60 1.58
C GLU A 51 14.69 18.68 0.12
N SER A 52 14.47 17.53 -0.53
CA SER A 52 14.00 17.47 -1.93
C SER A 52 12.59 18.04 -2.14
N MET A 53 11.80 18.11 -1.08
CA MET A 53 10.43 18.63 -1.07
C MET A 53 10.35 20.05 -0.49
N GLU A 54 11.49 20.68 -0.18
CA GLU A 54 11.58 21.98 0.48
C GLU A 54 10.85 22.02 1.84
N LEU A 55 10.95 20.93 2.60
CA LEU A 55 10.35 20.72 3.92
C LEU A 55 11.39 20.64 5.03
N THR A 56 10.96 20.91 6.26
CA THR A 56 11.69 20.51 7.46
C THR A 56 11.37 19.06 7.82
N VAL A 57 12.28 18.38 8.52
CA VAL A 57 12.04 16.99 8.99
C VAL A 57 10.81 16.90 9.90
N SER A 58 10.50 17.95 10.66
CA SER A 58 9.29 18.01 11.50
C SER A 58 7.97 18.03 10.71
N GLU A 59 8.01 18.35 9.42
CA GLU A 59 6.86 18.32 8.53
C GLU A 59 6.71 16.97 7.82
N VAL A 60 7.61 16.01 8.06
CA VAL A 60 7.52 14.66 7.51
C VAL A 60 7.09 13.67 8.59
N TYR A 61 5.87 13.18 8.45
CA TYR A 61 5.32 12.09 9.25
C TYR A 61 5.78 10.76 8.67
N VAL A 62 6.20 9.85 9.54
CA VAL A 62 6.72 8.55 9.14
C VAL A 62 5.72 7.46 9.48
N TRP A 63 5.33 6.67 8.48
CA TRP A 63 4.70 5.38 8.67
C TRP A 63 5.77 4.29 8.63
N LEU A 64 5.94 3.58 9.75
CA LEU A 64 6.92 2.51 9.91
C LEU A 64 6.20 1.31 10.52
N ASP A 65 6.16 0.19 9.80
CA ASP A 65 5.33 -0.98 10.12
C ASP A 65 5.42 -1.45 11.58
N VAL A 66 6.61 -1.52 12.16
CA VAL A 66 6.86 -2.00 13.51
C VAL A 66 6.23 -1.09 14.58
N LEU A 67 6.11 0.21 14.28
CA LEU A 67 5.51 1.22 15.17
C LEU A 67 4.02 1.41 14.88
N SER A 68 3.64 1.31 13.60
CA SER A 68 2.27 1.54 13.13
C SER A 68 1.36 0.33 13.24
N ILE A 69 1.91 -0.89 13.25
CA ILE A 69 1.17 -2.15 13.33
C ILE A 69 1.33 -2.76 14.73
N PRO A 70 0.25 -3.21 15.38
CA PRO A 70 0.34 -3.94 16.64
C PRO A 70 1.16 -5.23 16.51
N GLN A 71 2.22 -5.35 17.30
CA GLN A 71 3.18 -6.46 17.21
C GLN A 71 2.83 -7.67 18.07
N HIS A 72 2.06 -7.47 19.14
CA HIS A 72 1.78 -8.52 20.14
C HIS A 72 0.46 -9.25 19.89
N HIS A 73 -0.59 -8.54 19.48
CA HIS A 73 -1.91 -9.15 19.33
C HIS A 73 -2.14 -9.62 17.89
N LYS A 74 -2.12 -10.94 17.65
CA LYS A 74 -2.21 -11.54 16.31
C LYS A 74 -3.47 -11.17 15.52
N GLY A 75 -4.63 -11.08 16.17
CA GLY A 75 -5.87 -10.66 15.50
C GLY A 75 -5.78 -9.24 14.93
N VAL A 76 -5.42 -8.25 15.75
CA VAL A 76 -5.24 -6.86 15.31
C VAL A 76 -4.07 -6.72 14.33
N GLN A 77 -2.99 -7.48 14.50
CA GLN A 77 -1.90 -7.55 13.52
C GLN A 77 -2.43 -7.98 12.14
N LEU A 78 -3.25 -9.04 12.09
CA LEU A 78 -3.85 -9.52 10.85
C LEU A 78 -4.79 -8.47 10.21
N LEU A 79 -5.58 -7.75 11.02
CA LEU A 79 -6.39 -6.64 10.51
C LEU A 79 -5.53 -5.57 9.85
N ALA A 80 -4.42 -5.17 10.49
CA ALA A 80 -3.51 -4.19 9.92
C ALA A 80 -2.80 -4.70 8.66
N VAL A 81 -2.43 -5.99 8.60
CA VAL A 81 -1.87 -6.63 7.39
C VAL A 81 -2.89 -6.61 6.26
N ASN A 82 -4.16 -6.91 6.54
CA ASN A 82 -5.23 -6.83 5.55
C ASN A 82 -5.48 -5.40 5.05
N SER A 83 -5.13 -4.39 5.86
CA SER A 83 -5.19 -2.97 5.52
C SER A 83 -3.88 -2.40 4.94
N LEU A 84 -2.87 -3.23 4.67
CA LEU A 84 -1.57 -2.79 4.15
C LEU A 84 -1.71 -1.96 2.87
N TYR A 85 -2.63 -2.37 2.00
CA TYR A 85 -2.99 -1.64 0.80
C TYR A 85 -3.33 -0.17 1.10
N THR A 86 -4.23 0.07 2.06
CA THR A 86 -4.71 1.41 2.44
C THR A 86 -3.58 2.27 2.99
N TYR A 87 -2.69 1.71 3.80
CA TYR A 87 -1.55 2.47 4.35
C TYR A 87 -0.56 2.87 3.26
N ALA A 88 -0.20 1.93 2.38
CA ALA A 88 0.74 2.17 1.30
C ALA A 88 0.19 3.18 0.26
N SER A 89 -1.08 3.07 -0.12
CA SER A 89 -1.71 3.98 -1.07
C SER A 89 -1.96 5.38 -0.49
N SER A 90 -2.08 5.51 0.84
CA SER A 90 -2.31 6.81 1.49
C SER A 90 -1.04 7.62 1.77
N ALA A 91 0.15 7.00 1.69
CA ALA A 91 1.42 7.71 1.88
C ALA A 91 1.75 8.58 0.66
N ASP A 92 2.26 9.80 0.86
CA ASP A 92 2.68 10.71 -0.22
C ASP A 92 3.93 10.20 -0.96
N ALA A 93 4.75 9.41 -0.28
CA ALA A 93 5.92 8.74 -0.86
C ALA A 93 6.24 7.43 -0.16
N LEU A 94 6.81 6.49 -0.91
CA LEU A 94 7.37 5.25 -0.39
C LEU A 94 8.89 5.28 -0.53
N LEU A 95 9.60 5.28 0.59
CA LEU A 95 11.07 5.21 0.61
C LEU A 95 11.51 3.77 0.88
N ILE A 96 12.19 3.19 -0.11
CA ILE A 96 12.84 1.89 -0.02
C ILE A 96 14.17 2.06 0.71
N VAL A 97 14.28 1.51 1.92
CA VAL A 97 15.47 1.59 2.76
C VAL A 97 16.07 0.19 2.95
N ALA A 98 17.07 -0.12 2.12
CA ALA A 98 17.71 -1.43 2.09
C ALA A 98 19.25 -1.33 2.05
N PRO A 99 19.88 -0.72 3.07
CA PRO A 99 21.34 -0.68 3.15
C PRO A 99 21.93 -2.09 3.31
N ASP A 100 23.20 -2.24 2.94
CA ASP A 100 23.96 -3.46 3.20
C ASP A 100 24.01 -3.76 4.70
N SER A 101 23.61 -4.97 5.05
CA SER A 101 23.45 -5.45 6.42
C SER A 101 23.48 -6.98 6.44
N VAL A 102 23.22 -7.55 7.61
CA VAL A 102 23.15 -9.01 7.81
C VAL A 102 21.94 -9.38 8.66
N HIS A 103 21.32 -10.51 8.34
CA HIS A 103 20.26 -11.08 9.17
C HIS A 103 20.86 -11.64 10.46
N ALA A 104 20.30 -11.28 11.62
CA ALA A 104 20.89 -11.53 12.93
C ALA A 104 21.06 -13.03 13.23
N GLU A 105 20.08 -13.85 12.88
CA GLU A 105 20.14 -15.30 13.17
C GLU A 105 20.83 -16.14 12.09
N THR A 106 20.74 -15.76 10.82
CA THR A 106 21.26 -16.59 9.71
C THR A 106 22.61 -16.13 9.16
N GLY A 107 23.03 -14.90 9.47
CA GLY A 107 24.22 -14.28 8.88
C GLY A 107 24.12 -14.00 7.38
N GLN A 108 22.95 -14.24 6.77
CA GLN A 108 22.74 -13.99 5.35
C GLN A 108 22.84 -12.50 5.06
N VAL A 109 23.48 -12.18 3.94
CA VAL A 109 23.57 -10.82 3.40
C VAL A 109 22.16 -10.27 3.19
N ALA A 110 21.99 -9.02 3.58
CA ALA A 110 20.78 -8.26 3.45
C ALA A 110 21.11 -6.96 2.69
N ASN A 111 20.51 -6.76 1.52
CA ASN A 111 20.76 -5.59 0.68
C ASN A 111 19.53 -5.27 -0.20
N LEU A 112 19.68 -4.32 -1.13
CA LEU A 112 18.61 -3.93 -2.05
C LEU A 112 18.05 -5.11 -2.88
N GLN A 113 18.89 -6.06 -3.29
CA GLN A 113 18.45 -7.22 -4.07
C GLN A 113 17.64 -8.18 -3.21
N THR A 114 18.10 -8.48 -1.99
CA THR A 114 17.33 -9.34 -1.08
C THR A 114 16.04 -8.66 -0.64
N TYR A 115 16.05 -7.33 -0.43
CA TYR A 115 14.84 -6.57 -0.13
C TYR A 115 13.81 -6.74 -1.26
N LYS A 116 14.24 -6.56 -2.52
CA LYS A 116 13.38 -6.68 -3.70
C LYS A 116 12.84 -8.09 -3.89
N SER A 117 13.50 -9.12 -3.37
CA SER A 117 13.00 -10.50 -3.46
C SER A 117 11.93 -10.83 -2.42
N ARG A 118 11.67 -10.00 -1.40
CA ARG A 118 10.69 -10.30 -0.35
C ARG A 118 9.26 -10.04 -0.84
N VAL A 119 8.34 -10.96 -0.57
CA VAL A 119 6.96 -10.81 -1.07
C VAL A 119 6.23 -9.61 -0.48
N TRP A 120 6.33 -9.39 0.84
CA TRP A 120 5.64 -8.28 1.49
C TRP A 120 6.14 -6.91 1.02
N THR A 121 7.44 -6.76 0.81
CA THR A 121 8.01 -5.50 0.29
C THR A 121 7.55 -5.25 -1.14
N ARG A 122 7.39 -6.28 -1.97
CA ARG A 122 6.78 -6.16 -3.30
C ARG A 122 5.33 -5.70 -3.21
N MET A 123 4.56 -6.25 -2.28
CA MET A 123 3.16 -5.89 -2.09
C MET A 123 2.99 -4.42 -1.71
N GLU A 124 3.82 -3.92 -0.79
CA GLU A 124 3.84 -2.49 -0.39
C GLU A 124 4.06 -1.57 -1.59
N GLN A 125 5.02 -1.91 -2.45
CA GLN A 125 5.35 -1.13 -3.64
C GLN A 125 4.21 -1.11 -4.66
N ILE A 126 3.61 -2.26 -4.94
CA ILE A 126 2.47 -2.36 -5.86
C ILE A 126 1.29 -1.58 -5.30
N ALA A 127 0.97 -1.76 -4.01
CA ALA A 127 -0.12 -1.05 -3.35
C ALA A 127 0.05 0.47 -3.42
N HIS A 128 1.25 0.97 -3.16
CA HIS A 128 1.55 2.40 -3.27
C HIS A 128 1.32 2.93 -4.69
N LEU A 129 1.85 2.23 -5.70
CA LEU A 129 1.69 2.64 -7.11
C LEU A 129 0.25 2.60 -7.63
N THR A 130 -0.70 1.97 -6.93
CA THR A 130 -2.13 2.05 -7.32
C THR A 130 -2.73 3.45 -7.17
N ALA A 131 -2.11 4.32 -6.37
CA ALA A 131 -2.60 5.67 -6.09
C ALA A 131 -1.60 6.76 -6.51
N HIS A 132 -0.38 6.39 -6.92
CA HIS A 132 0.71 7.33 -7.16
C HIS A 132 1.50 7.03 -8.42
N ASP A 133 2.27 8.01 -8.87
CA ASP A 133 3.22 7.87 -9.98
C ASP A 133 4.57 7.33 -9.51
N LEU A 134 5.40 6.82 -10.44
CA LEU A 134 6.71 6.22 -10.11
C LEU A 134 7.63 7.18 -9.33
N GLY A 135 7.52 8.49 -9.54
CA GLY A 135 8.32 9.50 -8.86
C GLY A 135 8.10 9.58 -7.34
N SER A 136 7.00 9.02 -6.84
CA SER A 136 6.70 8.93 -5.39
C SER A 136 7.40 7.76 -4.70
N MET A 137 7.92 6.80 -5.46
CA MET A 137 8.58 5.61 -4.93
C MET A 137 10.10 5.70 -5.16
N LEU A 138 10.84 5.88 -4.08
CA LEU A 138 12.25 6.27 -4.10
C LEU A 138 13.12 5.23 -3.39
N ILE A 139 14.26 4.89 -3.97
CA ILE A 139 15.30 4.05 -3.37
C ILE A 139 16.29 4.95 -2.64
N SER A 140 16.52 4.66 -1.36
CA SER A 140 17.59 5.29 -0.60
C SER A 140 18.92 4.58 -0.84
N SER A 141 19.90 5.31 -1.36
CA SER A 141 21.28 4.88 -1.58
C SER A 141 22.25 5.75 -0.78
N GLU A 142 23.56 5.49 -0.87
CA GLU A 142 24.56 6.40 -0.29
C GLU A 142 24.56 7.77 -0.98
N THR A 143 24.28 7.81 -2.29
CA THR A 143 24.33 9.00 -3.15
C THR A 143 23.08 9.87 -3.08
N GLY A 144 21.95 9.36 -2.62
CA GLY A 144 20.73 10.14 -2.50
C GLY A 144 19.45 9.31 -2.48
N LEU A 145 18.38 9.91 -2.98
CA LEU A 145 17.11 9.25 -3.27
C LEU A 145 16.92 9.18 -4.78
N GLU A 146 16.65 8.00 -5.30
CA GLU A 146 16.48 7.77 -6.73
C GLU A 146 15.11 7.15 -7.01
N PRO A 147 14.31 7.68 -7.96
CA PRO A 147 13.06 7.05 -8.34
C PRO A 147 13.26 5.64 -8.88
N VAL A 148 12.32 4.75 -8.59
CA VAL A 148 12.30 3.43 -9.22
C VAL A 148 12.07 3.52 -10.73
N THR A 149 12.52 2.50 -11.46
CA THR A 149 12.32 2.40 -12.91
C THR A 149 11.13 1.52 -13.27
N GLU A 150 10.62 1.61 -14.50
CA GLU A 150 9.60 0.66 -14.99
C GLU A 150 10.09 -0.79 -14.94
N GLN A 151 11.39 -1.03 -15.21
CA GLN A 151 11.98 -2.37 -15.09
C GLN A 151 11.94 -2.87 -13.64
N TRP A 152 12.16 -1.98 -12.67
CA TRP A 152 11.99 -2.33 -11.26
C TRP A 152 10.56 -2.78 -10.96
N VAL A 153 9.57 -2.03 -11.45
CA VAL A 153 8.14 -2.35 -11.29
C VAL A 153 7.79 -3.70 -11.93
N ARG A 154 8.30 -3.97 -13.14
CA ARG A 154 8.12 -5.26 -13.85
C ARG A 154 8.57 -6.46 -13.03
N ASP A 155 9.64 -6.30 -12.25
CA ASP A 155 10.13 -7.38 -11.42
C ASP A 155 9.28 -7.57 -10.15
N VAL A 156 8.81 -6.50 -9.52
CA VAL A 156 8.06 -6.59 -8.26
C VAL A 156 6.60 -7.01 -8.44
N VAL A 157 5.96 -6.74 -9.59
CA VAL A 157 4.58 -7.21 -9.88
C VAL A 157 4.42 -8.72 -9.83
N ARG A 158 5.52 -9.46 -10.04
CA ARG A 158 5.58 -10.92 -9.88
C ARG A 158 5.70 -11.25 -8.39
N LEU A 159 4.63 -11.01 -7.63
CA LEU A 159 4.61 -11.11 -6.17
C LEU A 159 5.06 -12.47 -5.65
N PHE A 160 4.48 -13.54 -6.21
CA PHE A 160 4.68 -14.91 -5.73
C PHE A 160 6.00 -15.56 -6.19
N ASP A 161 6.78 -14.88 -7.05
CA ASP A 161 8.18 -15.21 -7.31
C ASP A 161 9.10 -14.78 -6.15
N GLY A 162 8.56 -13.99 -5.20
CA GLY A 162 9.31 -13.56 -4.04
C GLY A 162 9.45 -14.63 -2.95
N GLU A 163 10.46 -14.42 -2.12
CA GLU A 163 10.83 -15.22 -0.97
C GLU A 163 9.95 -14.89 0.24
N MET A 164 9.36 -15.93 0.85
CA MET A 164 8.63 -15.82 2.11
C MET A 164 9.35 -16.56 3.23
N THR A 165 9.41 -15.95 4.41
CA THR A 165 10.05 -16.57 5.59
C THR A 165 9.37 -17.88 5.97
N CYS A 166 8.03 -17.94 5.92
CA CYS A 166 7.29 -19.16 6.26
C CYS A 166 7.63 -20.33 5.33
N CYS A 167 7.77 -20.09 4.03
CA CYS A 167 8.13 -21.10 3.04
C CYS A 167 9.56 -21.60 3.26
N ARG A 168 10.51 -20.68 3.47
CA ARG A 168 11.91 -21.01 3.76
C ARG A 168 12.07 -21.86 5.02
N LEU A 169 11.22 -21.65 6.01
CA LEU A 169 11.19 -22.43 7.26
C LEU A 169 10.32 -23.70 7.15
N ASN A 170 9.93 -24.11 5.93
CA ASN A 170 9.07 -25.26 5.65
C ASN A 170 7.79 -25.27 6.51
N HIS A 171 7.22 -24.09 6.73
CA HIS A 171 6.01 -23.86 7.52
C HIS A 171 6.02 -24.52 8.90
N HIS A 172 7.19 -24.66 9.54
CA HIS A 172 7.30 -25.35 10.82
C HIS A 172 6.43 -24.68 11.90
N GLY A 173 5.37 -25.38 12.34
CA GLY A 173 4.44 -24.88 13.36
C GLY A 173 3.43 -23.85 12.84
N LYS A 174 3.23 -23.77 11.52
CA LYS A 174 2.19 -22.94 10.89
C LYS A 174 1.26 -23.82 10.05
N ASP A 175 -0.03 -23.60 10.18
CA ASP A 175 -1.05 -24.24 9.32
C ASP A 175 -1.40 -23.38 8.09
N ILE A 176 -0.98 -22.11 8.10
CA ILE A 176 -1.28 -21.11 7.06
C ILE A 176 0.03 -20.51 6.54
N CYS A 177 0.15 -20.43 5.22
CA CYS A 177 1.23 -19.76 4.50
C CYS A 177 0.96 -18.25 4.42
N ASP A 178 2.02 -17.44 4.45
CA ASP A 178 1.90 -16.00 4.21
C ASP A 178 1.37 -15.73 2.77
N LYS A 179 1.51 -16.68 1.82
CA LYS A 179 0.87 -16.62 0.48
C LYS A 179 -0.64 -16.52 0.59
N GLU A 180 -1.24 -17.34 1.44
CA GLU A 180 -2.69 -17.36 1.65
C GLU A 180 -3.16 -16.05 2.28
N THR A 181 -2.38 -15.48 3.21
CA THR A 181 -2.72 -14.18 3.82
C THR A 181 -2.61 -13.00 2.85
N LEU A 182 -1.88 -13.16 1.74
CA LEU A 182 -1.70 -12.12 0.73
C LEU A 182 -2.87 -12.03 -0.26
N VAL A 183 -3.69 -13.07 -0.35
CA VAL A 183 -4.80 -13.15 -1.31
C VAL A 183 -5.74 -11.95 -1.17
N VAL A 184 -6.20 -11.66 0.05
CA VAL A 184 -7.15 -10.56 0.30
C VAL A 184 -6.54 -9.18 -0.04
N PRO A 185 -5.35 -8.81 0.46
CA PRO A 185 -4.69 -7.58 0.04
C PRO A 185 -4.52 -7.44 -1.48
N LEU A 186 -4.13 -8.52 -2.17
CA LEU A 186 -3.88 -8.47 -3.61
C LEU A 186 -5.17 -8.38 -4.43
N LEU A 187 -6.25 -9.03 -3.98
CA LEU A 187 -7.58 -8.84 -4.56
C LEU A 187 -8.04 -7.37 -4.42
N GLY A 188 -7.78 -6.74 -3.28
CA GLY A 188 -8.07 -5.31 -3.08
C GLY A 188 -7.30 -4.40 -4.05
N VAL A 189 -6.01 -4.67 -4.25
CA VAL A 189 -5.20 -3.98 -5.27
C VAL A 189 -5.78 -4.17 -6.67
N TRP A 190 -6.11 -5.41 -7.06
CA TRP A 190 -6.66 -5.70 -8.38
C TRP A 190 -8.00 -5.01 -8.61
N PHE A 191 -8.88 -5.02 -7.60
CA PHE A 191 -10.15 -4.32 -7.63
C PHE A 191 -9.96 -2.84 -7.97
N VAL A 192 -9.09 -2.15 -7.23
CA VAL A 192 -8.82 -0.72 -7.42
C VAL A 192 -8.24 -0.44 -8.81
N LEU A 193 -7.28 -1.24 -9.26
CA LEU A 193 -6.69 -1.09 -10.59
C LEU A 193 -7.76 -1.27 -11.68
N ARG A 194 -8.62 -2.27 -11.58
CA ARG A 194 -9.73 -2.47 -12.53
C ARG A 194 -10.72 -1.32 -12.49
N SER A 195 -11.07 -0.83 -11.30
CA SER A 195 -11.97 0.32 -11.15
C SER A 195 -11.42 1.57 -11.84
N TRP A 196 -10.11 1.87 -11.70
CA TRP A 196 -9.46 2.96 -12.44
C TRP A 196 -9.57 2.81 -13.97
N MET A 197 -9.43 1.59 -14.49
CA MET A 197 -9.40 1.34 -15.94
C MET A 197 -10.78 1.30 -16.57
N ASP A 198 -11.80 0.96 -15.78
CA ASP A 198 -13.18 0.84 -16.24
C ASP A 198 -13.98 2.15 -16.09
N GLN A 199 -13.43 3.15 -15.38
CA GLN A 199 -14.00 4.49 -15.32
C GLN A 199 -14.15 5.07 -16.73
N LYS A 200 -15.40 5.41 -17.09
CA LYS A 200 -15.69 6.14 -18.32
C LYS A 200 -15.51 7.62 -18.05
N PRO A 201 -14.91 8.40 -18.98
CA PRO A 201 -14.85 9.84 -18.83
C PRO A 201 -16.27 10.41 -18.87
N THR A 202 -16.81 10.80 -17.71
CA THR A 202 -18.11 11.43 -17.57
C THR A 202 -17.92 12.83 -16.99
N GLY A 203 -17.85 13.85 -17.86
CA GLY A 203 -17.88 15.26 -17.46
C GLY A 203 -16.51 15.95 -17.33
N GLU A 204 -16.55 17.18 -16.84
CA GLU A 204 -15.42 18.14 -16.81
C GLU A 204 -14.34 17.80 -15.77
N ASP A 205 -14.64 16.96 -14.77
CA ASP A 205 -13.69 16.49 -13.73
C ASP A 205 -13.21 15.06 -14.01
N ASN A 206 -12.61 14.82 -15.19
CA ASN A 206 -12.02 13.53 -15.51
C ASN A 206 -10.79 13.26 -14.63
N LEU A 207 -10.97 12.43 -13.60
CA LEU A 207 -9.86 11.94 -12.78
C LEU A 207 -9.13 10.83 -13.56
N GLU A 208 -8.04 11.17 -14.23
CA GLU A 208 -7.20 10.16 -14.87
C GLU A 208 -6.52 9.28 -13.82
N ALA A 209 -6.47 7.97 -14.08
CA ALA A 209 -5.74 7.04 -13.23
C ALA A 209 -4.25 7.45 -13.15
N PRO A 210 -3.61 7.38 -11.96
CA PRO A 210 -2.18 7.61 -11.82
C PRO A 210 -1.37 6.78 -12.82
N LYS A 211 -0.28 7.32 -13.36
CA LYS A 211 0.58 6.61 -14.33
C LYS A 211 1.18 5.35 -13.71
N GLY A 212 1.45 5.36 -12.40
CA GLY A 212 1.87 4.16 -11.67
C GLY A 212 0.80 3.07 -11.69
N ALA A 213 -0.47 3.45 -11.49
CA ALA A 213 -1.60 2.53 -11.53
C ALA A 213 -1.77 1.92 -12.93
N GLN A 214 -1.71 2.76 -13.97
CA GLN A 214 -1.74 2.32 -15.37
C GLN A 214 -0.62 1.33 -15.69
N LEU A 215 0.61 1.60 -15.22
CA LEU A 215 1.76 0.72 -15.41
C LEU A 215 1.56 -0.62 -14.71
N VAL A 216 1.22 -0.60 -13.42
CA VAL A 216 1.02 -1.82 -12.62
C VAL A 216 -0.10 -2.67 -13.23
N TYR A 217 -1.23 -2.06 -13.59
CA TYR A 217 -2.35 -2.76 -14.22
C TYR A 217 -1.91 -3.47 -15.51
N ARG A 218 -1.25 -2.76 -16.43
CA ARG A 218 -0.75 -3.33 -17.68
C ARG A 218 0.18 -4.53 -17.42
N LEU A 219 1.15 -4.36 -16.52
CA LEU A 219 2.12 -5.42 -16.21
C LEU A 219 1.48 -6.65 -15.55
N MET A 220 0.52 -6.46 -14.65
CA MET A 220 -0.20 -7.56 -14.01
C MET A 220 -1.11 -8.28 -15.00
N ARG A 221 -1.85 -7.54 -15.82
CA ARG A 221 -2.75 -8.07 -16.85
C ARG A 221 -2.01 -8.94 -17.87
N ASP A 222 -0.79 -8.55 -18.25
CA ASP A 222 0.02 -9.31 -19.19
C ASP A 222 0.52 -10.65 -18.60
N GLN A 223 0.37 -10.88 -17.29
CA GLN A 223 0.95 -12.02 -16.56
C GLN A 223 -0.01 -12.61 -15.51
N MET A 224 -1.32 -12.63 -15.80
CA MET A 224 -2.38 -13.04 -14.85
C MET A 224 -2.06 -14.35 -14.11
N ASP A 225 -1.65 -15.40 -14.82
CA ASP A 225 -1.37 -16.72 -14.21
C ASP A 225 -0.19 -16.70 -13.24
N THR A 226 0.76 -15.78 -13.43
CA THR A 226 1.91 -15.62 -12.53
C THR A 226 1.55 -14.76 -11.31
N VAL A 227 0.75 -13.73 -11.53
CA VAL A 227 0.35 -12.77 -10.49
C VAL A 227 -0.72 -13.35 -9.57
N PHE A 228 -1.64 -14.14 -10.12
CA PHE A 228 -2.77 -14.76 -9.42
C PHE A 228 -2.78 -16.29 -9.63
N PRO A 229 -1.75 -17.01 -9.17
CA PRO A 229 -1.67 -18.45 -9.38
C PRO A 229 -2.85 -19.15 -8.68
N PRO A 230 -3.55 -20.09 -9.33
CA PRO A 230 -4.74 -20.71 -8.77
C PRO A 230 -4.42 -21.55 -7.53
N THR A 231 -3.24 -22.18 -7.51
CA THR A 231 -2.75 -23.07 -6.44
C THR A 231 -1.29 -22.77 -6.10
N PHE A 232 -0.82 -23.34 -4.99
CA PHE A 232 0.59 -23.35 -4.63
C PHE A 232 0.97 -24.61 -3.85
N GLN A 233 2.28 -24.88 -3.79
CA GLN A 233 2.84 -25.97 -2.99
C GLN A 233 3.07 -25.54 -1.54
N PHE A 234 2.49 -26.29 -0.61
CA PHE A 234 2.63 -26.10 0.83
C PHE A 234 3.41 -27.27 1.44
N ASN A 235 4.60 -26.98 1.96
CA ASN A 235 5.44 -27.98 2.62
C ASN A 235 4.91 -28.25 4.04
N THR A 236 4.59 -29.51 4.35
CA THR A 236 4.23 -30.01 5.68
C THR A 236 5.27 -31.01 6.19
N LYS A 237 5.10 -31.47 7.43
CA LYS A 237 5.90 -32.59 7.97
C LYS A 237 5.61 -33.91 7.26
N ALA A 238 4.43 -34.06 6.65
CA ALA A 238 4.00 -35.30 5.99
C ALA A 238 4.33 -35.33 4.49
N GLY A 239 4.69 -34.20 3.89
CA GLY A 239 5.01 -34.09 2.47
C GLY A 239 4.68 -32.72 1.90
N ILE A 240 4.54 -32.65 0.58
CA ILE A 240 4.11 -31.45 -0.13
C ILE A 240 2.63 -31.61 -0.44
N GLU A 241 1.83 -30.62 -0.03
CA GLU A 241 0.41 -30.51 -0.36
C GLU A 241 0.23 -29.45 -1.44
N GLU A 242 -0.64 -29.70 -2.41
CA GLU A 242 -1.14 -28.65 -3.29
C GLU A 242 -2.36 -28.00 -2.63
N ARG A 243 -2.34 -26.68 -2.48
CA ARG A 243 -3.43 -25.91 -1.87
C ARG A 243 -3.94 -24.85 -2.82
N GLU A 244 -5.23 -24.55 -2.72
CA GLU A 244 -5.84 -23.42 -3.41
C GLU A 244 -5.23 -22.11 -2.89
N LEU A 245 -5.03 -21.16 -3.81
CA LEU A 245 -4.56 -19.82 -3.50
C LEU A 245 -5.55 -18.78 -4.02
N PHE A 246 -5.66 -18.62 -5.34
CA PHE A 246 -6.69 -17.78 -5.95
C PHE A 246 -7.87 -18.58 -6.50
N GLY A 247 -7.69 -19.84 -6.90
CA GLY A 247 -8.75 -20.62 -7.55
C GLY A 247 -9.45 -19.81 -8.66
N SER A 248 -10.77 -19.68 -8.57
CA SER A 248 -11.60 -18.84 -9.46
C SER A 248 -11.92 -17.43 -8.91
N LEU A 249 -11.27 -16.99 -7.83
CA LEU A 249 -11.58 -15.72 -7.16
C LEU A 249 -11.42 -14.51 -8.09
N ILE A 250 -10.46 -14.53 -9.01
CA ILE A 250 -10.25 -13.43 -9.97
C ILE A 250 -11.41 -13.34 -10.97
N GLU A 251 -11.85 -14.47 -11.51
CA GLU A 251 -13.00 -14.51 -12.43
C GLU A 251 -14.28 -14.02 -11.74
N HIS A 252 -14.48 -14.41 -10.47
CA HIS A 252 -15.60 -13.94 -9.66
C HIS A 252 -15.51 -12.44 -9.38
N LEU A 253 -14.32 -11.93 -9.05
CA LEU A 253 -14.09 -10.50 -8.80
C LEU A 253 -14.35 -9.67 -10.05
N GLU A 254 -13.87 -10.10 -11.21
CA GLU A 254 -14.09 -9.41 -12.49
C GLU A 254 -15.56 -9.43 -12.91
N SER A 255 -16.25 -10.57 -12.74
CA SER A 255 -17.69 -10.68 -12.97
C SER A 255 -18.47 -9.75 -12.04
N HIS A 256 -18.08 -9.67 -10.76
CA HIS A 256 -18.68 -8.76 -9.80
C HIS A 256 -18.47 -7.30 -10.19
N LEU A 257 -17.25 -6.91 -10.57
CA LEU A 257 -16.94 -5.55 -11.05
C LEU A 257 -17.78 -5.15 -12.27
N GLN A 258 -17.98 -6.05 -13.23
CA GLN A 258 -18.82 -5.77 -14.39
C GLN A 258 -20.27 -5.45 -13.98
N VAL A 259 -20.81 -6.18 -13.00
CA VAL A 259 -22.14 -5.91 -12.45
C VAL A 259 -22.15 -4.59 -11.70
N LEU A 260 -21.16 -4.32 -10.84
CA LEU A 260 -21.05 -3.07 -10.08
C LEU A 260 -20.98 -1.83 -10.99
N MET A 261 -20.21 -1.90 -12.07
CA MET A 261 -20.04 -0.80 -13.03
C MET A 261 -21.25 -0.61 -13.94
N SER A 262 -22.16 -1.60 -14.00
CA SER A 262 -23.44 -1.46 -14.70
C SER A 262 -24.52 -0.76 -13.87
N ASP A 263 -24.31 -0.62 -12.55
CA ASP A 263 -25.21 0.03 -11.60
C ASP A 263 -24.72 1.46 -11.28
N SER A 264 -25.49 2.47 -11.68
CA SER A 264 -25.10 3.89 -11.61
C SER A 264 -24.89 4.40 -10.17
N ASP A 265 -25.63 3.88 -9.20
CA ASP A 265 -25.51 4.31 -7.79
C ASP A 265 -24.27 3.74 -7.11
N MET A 266 -23.81 2.56 -7.55
CA MET A 266 -22.60 1.92 -7.03
C MET A 266 -21.32 2.43 -7.70
N ALA A 267 -21.41 2.86 -8.97
CA ALA A 267 -20.30 3.51 -9.66
C ALA A 267 -19.82 4.78 -8.91
N LEU A 268 -20.75 5.61 -8.44
CA LEU A 268 -20.46 6.82 -7.66
C LEU A 268 -19.70 6.55 -6.36
N ARG A 269 -19.99 5.45 -5.66
CA ARG A 269 -19.27 5.05 -4.43
C ARG A 269 -17.85 4.56 -4.71
N THR A 270 -17.64 3.99 -5.89
CA THR A 270 -16.30 3.55 -6.32
C THR A 270 -15.42 4.77 -6.60
N GLU A 271 -15.97 5.86 -7.12
CA GLU A 271 -15.24 7.14 -7.28
C GLU A 271 -14.78 7.71 -5.93
N GLU A 272 -15.59 7.62 -4.87
CA GLU A 272 -15.15 8.05 -3.53
C GLU A 272 -13.95 7.26 -3.00
N VAL A 273 -13.88 5.97 -3.30
CA VAL A 273 -12.73 5.10 -2.95
C VAL A 273 -11.48 5.46 -3.75
N LEU A 274 -11.65 5.90 -4.99
CA LEU A 274 -10.55 6.23 -5.91
C LEU A 274 -10.02 7.66 -5.76
N ARG A 275 -10.72 8.55 -5.06
CA ARG A 275 -10.25 9.92 -4.81
C ARG A 275 -8.97 9.92 -3.97
N PRO A 276 -7.85 10.49 -4.48
CA PRO A 276 -6.65 10.68 -3.70
C PRO A 276 -6.97 11.46 -2.42
N HIS A 277 -6.56 10.93 -1.27
CA HIS A 277 -6.72 11.60 0.02
C HIS A 277 -5.86 12.88 0.03
N GLY A 278 -6.49 14.00 -0.34
CA GLY A 278 -5.85 15.31 -0.54
C GLY A 278 -6.54 16.18 -1.59
N ALA A 279 -7.35 15.60 -2.48
CA ALA A 279 -7.99 16.34 -3.57
C ALA A 279 -9.32 17.03 -3.18
N SER A 280 -9.90 16.78 -1.99
CA SER A 280 -11.20 17.35 -1.63
C SER A 280 -11.36 17.61 -0.13
N LEU A 281 -11.06 18.84 0.29
CA LEU A 281 -11.68 19.49 1.45
C LEU A 281 -12.09 20.95 1.14
N ARG A 282 -12.16 21.34 -0.15
CA ARG A 282 -12.46 22.72 -0.56
C ARG A 282 -13.83 22.96 -1.20
N SER A 283 -14.63 21.93 -1.51
CA SER A 283 -15.86 22.14 -2.29
C SER A 283 -17.19 21.88 -1.57
N CYS A 284 -17.21 21.49 -0.29
CA CYS A 284 -18.47 21.31 0.44
C CYS A 284 -18.86 22.52 1.31
N VAL A 285 -18.66 23.75 0.83
CA VAL A 285 -19.36 24.93 1.36
C VAL A 285 -19.57 25.93 0.22
N SER A 286 -20.62 25.75 -0.55
CA SER A 286 -21.24 26.87 -1.26
C SER A 286 -22.73 26.58 -1.47
N ASN A 287 -23.52 27.24 -0.63
CA ASN A 287 -24.82 27.85 -0.88
C ASN A 287 -25.75 27.16 -1.86
N GLU A 288 -26.77 26.48 -1.34
CA GLU A 288 -28.15 26.63 -1.80
C GLU A 288 -29.11 26.43 -0.62
N HIS A 289 -29.70 27.52 -0.12
CA HIS A 289 -31.15 27.70 0.04
C HIS A 289 -31.41 29.07 0.70
N GLU A 290 -31.74 30.02 -0.18
CA GLU A 290 -32.42 31.27 0.11
C GLU A 290 -33.89 31.00 0.49
N GLU A 291 -34.44 31.89 1.32
CA GLU A 291 -35.86 32.28 1.44
C GLU A 291 -36.86 31.24 2.04
N ASP A 292 -37.32 31.49 3.27
CA ASP A 292 -38.63 32.16 3.44
C ASP A 292 -38.97 32.54 4.89
N ALA A 293 -39.57 33.72 5.00
CA ALA A 293 -40.53 34.21 6.00
C ALA A 293 -40.13 34.42 7.47
N ASP A 294 -40.00 35.71 7.82
CA ASP A 294 -40.76 36.47 8.83
C ASP A 294 -41.49 35.74 9.97
N VAL A 295 -41.71 36.53 11.05
CA VAL A 295 -42.68 36.37 12.16
C VAL A 295 -42.03 35.92 13.49
N ILE A 296 -41.60 36.89 14.33
CA ILE A 296 -42.31 37.40 15.54
C ILE A 296 -41.36 38.29 16.39
N GLN A 297 -41.83 39.51 16.64
CA GLN A 297 -41.36 40.42 17.69
C GLN A 297 -41.56 39.83 19.10
N MET A 298 -40.56 39.95 19.97
CA MET A 298 -40.62 40.56 21.32
C MET A 298 -39.26 40.47 22.00
#